data_AF-A0A7C7QGH3-F1
#
_entry.id   AF-A0A7C7QGH3-F1
#
_cell.length_a   1.000
_cell.length_b   1.000
_cell.length_c   1.000
_cell.angle_alpha   90.00
_cell.angle_beta   90.00
_cell.angle_gamma   90.00
#
_symmetry.space_group_name_H-M   'P 1'
#
loop_
_entity.id
_entity.type
_entity.pdbx_description
1 polymer ?
#
loop_
_entity_poly.entity_id
_entity_poly.type
_entity_poly.pdbx_seq_one_letter_code
_entity_poly.pdbx_strand_id
1 'polypeptide(L)' 'MSIKADKWIRKMAEEHGMIEPYEAGQVRDAGGARIVSYGTSSYGYDVRCADEFKIFTQHQFGG' A
#
# COMPACT_ATOMS: atom_id res chain seq x y z
N MET A 1 -2.18 -17.82 14.26
CA MET A 1 -1.49 -16.52 14.05
C MET A 1 -2.44 -15.40 14.45
N SER A 2 -1.95 -14.38 15.15
CA SER A 2 -2.73 -13.17 15.46
C SER A 2 -2.38 -12.04 14.48
N ILE A 3 -3.33 -11.12 14.26
CA ILE A 3 -3.08 -9.88 13.52
C ILE A 3 -2.10 -9.02 14.32
N LYS A 4 -1.14 -8.40 13.62
CA LYS A 4 -0.08 -7.59 14.22
C LYS A 4 -0.52 -6.12 14.28
N ALA A 5 -0.27 -5.47 15.41
CA ALA A 5 -0.55 -4.05 15.61
C ALA A 5 0.50 -3.16 14.91
N ASP A 6 0.14 -1.90 14.71
CA ASP A 6 0.97 -0.82 14.15
C ASP A 6 2.43 -0.81 14.65
N LYS A 7 2.66 -0.96 15.97
CA LYS A 7 3.99 -0.98 16.58
C LYS A 7 4.87 -2.10 16.05
N TRP A 8 4.28 -3.27 15.82
CA TRP A 8 5.01 -4.40 15.25
C TRP A 8 5.33 -4.14 13.78
N ILE A 9 4.38 -3.59 13.02
CA ILE A 9 4.56 -3.28 11.60
C ILE A 9 5.69 -2.25 11.42
N ARG A 10 5.69 -1.16 12.21
CA ARG A 10 6.76 -0.14 12.25
C ARG A 10 8.13 -0.76 12.47
N LYS A 11 8.25 -1.53 13.55
CA LYS A 11 9.51 -2.20 13.91
C LYS A 11 10.05 -3.05 12.76
N MET A 12 9.19 -3.86 12.15
CA MET A 12 9.61 -4.74 11.06
C MET A 12 9.95 -4.00 9.77
N ALA A 13 9.25 -2.92 9.46
CA ALA A 13 9.59 -2.10 8.30
C ALA A 13 10.92 -1.35 8.50
N GLU A 14 11.11 -0.72 9.66
CA GLU A 14 12.29 0.11 9.96
C GLU A 14 13.57 -0.70 10.23
N GLU A 15 13.49 -1.79 11.00
CA GLU A 15 14.67 -2.58 11.41
C GLU A 15 15.02 -3.69 10.41
N HIS A 16 14.03 -4.19 9.66
CA HIS A 16 14.18 -5.38 8.83
C HIS A 16 13.83 -5.17 7.35
N GLY A 17 13.43 -3.96 6.93
CA GLY A 17 13.09 -3.69 5.54
C GLY A 17 11.88 -4.49 5.04
N MET A 18 10.95 -4.84 5.93
CA MET A 18 9.78 -5.67 5.57
C MET A 18 8.89 -5.00 4.50
N ILE A 19 8.85 -3.66 4.47
CA ILE A 19 8.08 -2.87 3.50
C ILE A 19 9.01 -1.75 3.01
N GLU A 20 9.16 -1.61 1.70
CA GLU A 20 9.99 -0.55 1.11
C GLU A 20 9.40 -0.09 -0.23
N PRO A 21 9.17 1.22 -0.44
CA PRO A 21 9.26 2.32 0.53
C PRO A 21 8.17 2.28 1.63
N TYR A 22 8.49 2.79 2.82
CA TYR A 22 7.63 2.72 4.03
C TYR A 22 7.15 4.08 4.55
N GLU A 23 5.89 4.16 4.99
CA GLU A 23 5.31 5.30 5.72
C GLU A 23 4.79 4.90 7.12
N ALA A 24 5.35 5.50 8.16
CA ALA A 24 5.03 5.17 9.56
C ALA A 24 3.63 5.62 10.01
N GLY A 25 2.96 6.47 9.22
CA GLY A 25 1.63 7.00 9.49
C GLY A 25 0.77 7.08 8.23
N GLN A 26 -0.47 7.54 8.42
CA GLN A 26 -1.40 7.74 7.32
C GLN A 26 -1.08 9.03 6.57
N VAL A 27 -0.77 8.91 5.28
CA VAL A 27 -0.66 10.04 4.35
C VAL A 27 -2.03 10.28 3.73
N ARG A 28 -2.56 11.49 3.85
CA ARG A 28 -3.92 11.87 3.36
C ARG A 28 -3.92 12.96 2.30
N ASP A 29 -2.79 13.64 2.14
CA ASP A 29 -2.60 14.76 1.24
C ASP A 29 -1.25 14.59 0.53
N ALA A 30 -1.22 14.81 -0.77
CA ALA A 30 0.00 14.77 -1.58
C ALA A 30 -0.12 15.79 -2.72
N GLY A 31 0.97 16.52 -3.02
CA GLY A 31 0.99 17.50 -4.11
C GLY A 31 -0.05 18.62 -3.97
N GLY A 32 -0.47 18.96 -2.74
CA GLY A 32 -1.49 19.98 -2.49
C GLY A 32 -2.94 19.52 -2.67
N ALA A 33 -3.18 18.24 -2.92
CA ALA A 33 -4.51 17.66 -3.04
C ALA A 33 -4.74 16.53 -2.02
N ARG A 34 -6.01 16.35 -1.61
CA ARG A 34 -6.43 15.15 -0.87
C ARG A 34 -6.33 13.92 -1.76
N ILE A 35 -5.94 12.80 -1.17
CA ILE A 35 -5.80 11.50 -1.84
C ILE A 35 -6.53 10.39 -1.08
N VAL A 36 -6.66 9.22 -1.71
CA VAL A 36 -6.95 7.98 -0.98
C VAL A 36 -5.76 7.67 -0.10
N SER A 37 -5.97 7.58 1.21
CA SER A 37 -4.88 7.51 2.17
C SER A 37 -4.12 6.18 2.11
N TYR A 38 -2.85 6.22 2.48
CA TYR A 38 -1.98 5.05 2.53
C TYR A 38 -1.02 5.12 3.73
N GLY A 39 -0.32 4.02 4.02
CA GLY A 39 0.65 3.92 5.11
C GLY A 39 0.12 3.11 6.31
N THR A 40 0.80 3.22 7.44
CA THR A 40 0.50 2.37 8.62
C THR A 40 -0.86 2.74 9.26
N SER A 41 -1.67 1.72 9.53
CA SER A 41 -2.95 1.77 10.25
C SER A 41 -2.87 0.91 11.52
N SER A 42 -3.87 0.98 12.40
CA SER A 42 -3.82 0.39 13.75
C SER A 42 -3.44 -1.10 13.79
N TYR A 43 -3.87 -1.86 12.79
CA TYR A 43 -3.62 -3.30 12.67
C TYR A 43 -3.33 -3.73 11.23
N GLY A 44 -2.73 -2.84 10.44
CA GLY A 44 -2.51 -3.08 9.02
C GLY A 44 -1.65 -2.00 8.37
N TYR A 45 -1.40 -2.17 7.08
CA TYR A 45 -0.67 -1.22 6.26
C TYR A 45 -1.39 -1.07 4.93
N ASP A 46 -1.78 0.16 4.61
CA ASP A 46 -2.48 0.50 3.37
C ASP A 46 -1.43 0.70 2.26
N VAL A 47 -1.38 -0.23 1.31
CA VAL A 47 -0.43 -0.18 0.19
C VAL A 47 -0.91 0.77 -0.92
N ARG A 48 0.04 1.29 -1.69
CA ARG A 48 -0.25 2.10 -2.88
C ARG A 48 -0.33 1.23 -4.13
N CYS A 49 -1.13 1.68 -5.10
CA CYS A 49 -1.11 1.14 -6.44
C CYS A 49 -0.07 1.87 -7.28
N ALA A 50 0.69 1.13 -8.10
CA ALA A 50 1.57 1.70 -9.11
C ALA A 50 0.74 2.22 -10.30
N ASP A 51 1.38 2.95 -11.21
CA ASP A 51 0.77 3.49 -12.42
C ASP A 51 0.78 2.51 -13.61
N GLU A 52 1.35 1.32 -13.43
CA GLU A 52 1.37 0.26 -14.44
C GLU A 52 0.22 -0.74 -14.24
N PHE A 53 -0.66 -0.82 -15.25
CA PHE A 53 -1.84 -1.69 -15.21
C PHE A 53 -1.89 -2.63 -16.41
N LYS A 54 -2.38 -3.85 -16.18
CA LYS A 54 -2.75 -4.79 -17.24
C LYS A 54 -4.27 -4.90 -17.28
N ILE A 55 -4.87 -4.41 -18.35
CA ILE A 55 -6.33 -4.44 -18.55
C ILE A 55 -6.67 -5.67 -19.39
N PHE A 56 -7.47 -6.58 -18.81
CA PHE A 56 -8.01 -7.71 -19.56
C PHE A 56 -9.07 -7.20 -20.53
N THR A 57 -8.90 -7.51 -21.81
CA THR A 57 -9.91 -7.27 -22.85
C THR A 57 -10.35 -8.59 -23.45
N GLN A 58 -11.65 -8.81 -23.58
CA GLN A 58 -12.20 -9.94 -24.33
C GLN A 58 -11.79 -9.84 -25.81
N HIS A 59 -10.97 -10.76 -26.30
CA HIS A 59 -10.75 -10.93 -27.74
C HIS A 59 -11.77 -11.95 -28.27
N GLN A 60 -12.73 -11.48 -29.07
CA GLN A 60 -13.39 -12.32 -30.07
C GLN A 60 -12.79 -11.97 -31.43
N PHE A 61 -11.67 -12.59 -31.79
CA PHE A 61 -11.23 -12.65 -33.19
C PHE A 61 -10.73 -14.06 -33.48
N GLY A 62 -11.70 -14.97 -33.60
CA GLY A 62 -11.59 -16.17 -34.42
C GLY A 62 -12.48 -15.93 -35.64
N GLY A 63 -11.88 -15.39 -36.70
CA GLY A 63 -12.39 -15.51 -38.07
C GLY A 63 -11.71 -16.69 -38.72
#